data_AF-A0A2A5XYT2-F1
#
_entry.id   AF-A0A2A5XYT2-F1
#
_cell.length_a   1.000
_cell.length_b   1.000
_cell.length_c   1.000
_cell.angle_alpha   90.00
_cell.angle_beta   90.00
_cell.angle_gamma   90.00
#
_symmetry.space_group_name_H-M   'P 1'
#
loop_
_entity.id
_entity.type
_entity.pdbx_description
1 polymer ?
#
loop_
_entity_poly.entity_id
_entity_poly.type
_entity_poly.pdbx_seq_one_letter_code
_entity_poly.pdbx_strand_id
1 'polypeptide(L)'
;MMKDKKRFIYRVMKKKEWDDFKKKKRFYGNAFDLESGFIHLSTKSQIKDTINRYFQDQENIVILQICETKIKENIRWEISTNNQLFPHLYGFLELFDVKKVSNVY
;
A
#
# COMPACT_ATOMS: atom_id res chain seq x y z
N MET A 1 11.88 -3.46 27.49
CA MET A 1 11.09 -2.46 26.75
C MET A 1 11.66 -2.34 25.34
N MET A 2 11.11 -3.09 24.38
CA MET A 2 11.51 -2.98 22.97
C MET A 2 10.93 -1.68 22.41
N LYS A 3 11.78 -0.77 21.93
CA LYS A 3 11.31 0.39 21.17
C LYS A 3 10.63 -0.14 19.91
N ASP A 4 9.35 0.18 19.69
CA ASP A 4 8.67 -0.08 18.44
C ASP A 4 9.48 0.54 17.29
N LYS A 5 10.22 -0.31 16.57
CA LYS A 5 11.02 0.15 15.43
C LYS A 5 10.02 0.59 14.37
N LYS A 6 10.06 1.88 14.00
CA LYS A 6 9.21 2.42 12.92
C LYS A 6 9.39 1.55 11.67
N ARG A 7 8.36 0.79 11.32
CA ARG A 7 8.31 -0.01 10.10
C ARG A 7 7.41 0.69 9.10
N PHE A 8 7.89 0.76 7.86
CA PHE A 8 7.17 1.36 6.75
C PHE A 8 6.74 0.27 5.79
N ILE A 9 5.50 0.39 5.35
CA ILE A 9 4.88 -0.40 4.28
C ILE A 9 4.41 0.55 3.20
N TYR A 10 4.15 0.01 2.02
CA TYR A 10 4.03 0.81 0.80
C TYR A 10 2.80 0.41 0.02
N ARG A 11 2.13 1.40 -0.55
CA ARG A 11 1.09 1.19 -1.55
C ARG A 11 1.60 1.68 -2.90
N VAL A 12 1.59 0.81 -3.90
CA VAL A 12 1.73 1.19 -5.31
C VAL A 12 0.32 1.43 -5.87
N MET A 13 0.08 2.56 -6.51
CA MET A 13 -1.21 2.86 -7.13
C MET A 13 -1.04 3.79 -8.32
N LYS A 14 -2.06 3.84 -9.18
CA LYS A 14 -2.09 4.76 -10.31
C LYS A 14 -2.21 6.20 -9.80
N LYS A 15 -1.61 7.14 -10.52
CA LYS A 15 -1.65 8.57 -10.20
C LYS A 15 -3.08 9.10 -10.06
N LYS A 16 -4.00 8.62 -10.91
CA LYS A 16 -5.44 8.96 -10.85
C LYS A 16 -6.09 8.49 -9.54
N GLU A 17 -5.80 7.27 -9.10
CA GLU A 17 -6.29 6.74 -7.81
C GLU A 17 -5.80 7.60 -6.64
N TRP A 18 -4.54 8.04 -6.71
CA TRP A 18 -3.98 8.95 -5.72
C TRP A 18 -4.66 10.33 -5.72
N ASP A 19 -4.92 10.89 -6.89
CA ASP A 19 -5.59 12.19 -6.99
C ASP A 19 -7.02 12.14 -6.45
N ASP A 20 -7.73 11.03 -6.66
CA ASP A 20 -9.05 10.81 -6.06
C ASP A 20 -8.97 10.58 -4.55
N PHE A 21 -7.99 9.81 -4.07
CA PHE A 21 -7.76 9.60 -2.64
C PHE A 21 -7.50 10.94 -1.93
N LYS A 22 -6.67 11.83 -2.48
CA LYS A 22 -6.44 13.16 -1.90
C LYS A 22 -7.70 14.00 -1.75
N LYS A 23 -8.66 13.87 -2.67
CA LYS A 23 -9.94 14.58 -2.62
C LYS A 23 -10.86 13.97 -1.56
N LYS A 24 -11.00 12.63 -1.58
CA LYS A 24 -11.90 11.87 -0.69
C LYS A 24 -11.39 11.73 0.74
N LYS A 25 -10.10 11.97 0.99
CA LYS A 25 -9.39 11.80 2.28
C LYS A 25 -9.33 10.37 2.82
N ARG A 26 -10.09 9.45 2.25
CA ARG A 26 -10.09 8.02 2.52
C ARG A 26 -9.96 7.20 1.25
N PHE A 27 -9.20 6.12 1.33
CA PHE A 27 -9.03 5.14 0.27
C PHE A 27 -9.48 3.77 0.77
N TYR A 28 -10.53 3.24 0.15
CA TYR A 28 -11.16 1.97 0.51
C TYR A 28 -10.65 0.80 -0.34
N GLY A 29 -9.58 1.01 -1.13
CA GLY A 29 -9.12 0.05 -2.13
C GLY A 29 -9.57 0.41 -3.55
N ASN A 30 -8.89 -0.19 -4.52
CA ASN A 30 -9.33 -0.23 -5.91
C ASN A 30 -10.10 -1.53 -6.21
N ALA A 31 -10.48 -1.75 -7.47
CA ALA A 31 -11.28 -2.94 -7.83
C ALA A 31 -10.64 -4.26 -7.35
N PHE A 32 -9.32 -4.40 -7.48
CA PHE A 32 -8.61 -5.61 -7.06
C PHE A 32 -8.58 -5.78 -5.54
N ASP A 33 -8.41 -4.68 -4.78
CA ASP A 33 -8.49 -4.72 -3.32
C ASP A 33 -9.90 -5.05 -2.81
N LEU A 34 -10.93 -4.54 -3.50
CA LEU A 34 -12.32 -4.80 -3.14
C LEU A 34 -12.70 -6.25 -3.42
N GLU A 35 -12.19 -6.83 -4.51
CA GLU A 35 -12.37 -8.25 -4.84
C GLU A 35 -11.68 -9.17 -3.83
N SER A 36 -10.47 -8.82 -3.37
CA SER A 36 -9.76 -9.60 -2.35
C SER A 36 -10.27 -9.36 -0.91
N GLY A 37 -11.01 -8.26 -0.69
CA GLY A 37 -11.51 -7.86 0.63
C GLY A 37 -10.48 -7.13 1.51
N PHE A 38 -9.33 -6.73 0.96
CA PHE A 38 -8.28 -5.99 1.68
C PHE A 38 -7.42 -5.15 0.74
N ILE A 39 -6.83 -4.08 1.28
CA ILE A 39 -5.88 -3.23 0.56
C ILE A 39 -4.51 -3.91 0.53
N HIS A 40 -4.02 -4.22 -0.67
CA HIS A 40 -2.69 -4.76 -0.87
C HIS A 40 -1.62 -3.70 -0.58
N LEU A 41 -0.71 -4.04 0.33
CA LEU A 41 0.49 -3.25 0.63
C LEU A 41 1.73 -4.13 0.42
N SER A 42 2.89 -3.50 0.30
CA SER A 42 4.18 -4.16 0.08
C SER A 42 5.20 -3.69 1.10
N THR A 43 6.21 -4.51 1.38
CA THR A 43 7.46 -4.03 1.98
C THR A 43 8.30 -3.26 0.94
N LYS A 44 9.34 -2.57 1.39
CA LYS A 44 10.25 -1.83 0.49
C LYS A 44 10.89 -2.74 -0.57
N SER A 45 11.33 -3.94 -0.19
CA SER A 45 11.97 -4.89 -1.11
C SER A 45 11.01 -5.50 -2.13
N GLN A 46 9.70 -5.51 -1.83
CA GLN A 46 8.67 -6.07 -2.71
C GLN A 46 8.15 -5.07 -3.76
N ILE A 47 8.50 -3.78 -3.66
CA ILE A 47 7.98 -2.74 -4.58
C ILE A 47 8.30 -3.06 -6.04
N LYS A 48 9.55 -3.40 -6.35
CA LYS A 48 9.99 -3.67 -7.73
C LYS A 48 9.17 -4.81 -8.36
N ASP A 49 9.03 -5.92 -7.64
CA ASP A 49 8.26 -7.07 -8.11
C ASP A 49 6.76 -6.76 -8.20
N THR A 50 6.22 -5.93 -7.30
CA THR A 50 4.83 -5.46 -7.35
C THR A 50 4.59 -4.65 -8.63
N ILE A 51 5.49 -3.71 -8.95
CA ILE A 51 5.40 -2.91 -10.17
C ILE A 51 5.46 -3.80 -11.41
N ASN A 52 6.43 -4.71 -11.47
CA ASN A 52 6.61 -5.60 -12.61
C ASN A 52 5.41 -6.53 -12.84
N ARG A 53 4.71 -6.98 -11.80
CA ARG A 53 3.55 -7.88 -11.98
C ARG A 53 2.26 -7.17 -12.34
N TYR A 54 2.01 -6.01 -11.73
CA TYR A 54 0.67 -5.39 -11.76
C TYR A 54 0.63 -4.05 -12.48
N PHE A 55 1.78 -3.46 -12.79
CA PHE A 55 1.90 -2.10 -13.33
C PHE A 55 2.89 -1.99 -14.50
N GLN A 56 3.32 -3.10 -15.11
CA GLN A 56 4.38 -3.13 -16.14
C GLN A 56 4.10 -2.17 -17.31
N ASP A 57 2.84 -2.08 -17.75
CA ASP A 57 2.42 -1.23 -18.87
C ASP A 57 1.66 0.02 -18.41
N GLN A 58 1.81 0.41 -17.13
CA GLN A 58 1.13 1.57 -16.57
C GLN A 58 2.10 2.74 -16.42
N GLU A 59 1.89 3.78 -17.21
CA GLU A 59 2.51 5.07 -16.96
C GLU A 59 1.86 5.75 -15.75
N ASN A 60 2.59 6.65 -15.10
CA ASN A 60 2.08 7.47 -14.00
C ASN A 60 1.61 6.66 -12.78
N ILE A 61 2.54 5.94 -12.14
CA ILE A 61 2.29 5.31 -10.84
C ILE A 61 2.93 6.13 -9.71
N VAL A 62 2.36 6.02 -8.51
CA VAL A 62 2.92 6.59 -7.29
C VAL A 62 3.11 5.51 -6.24
N ILE A 63 4.08 5.74 -5.38
CA ILE A 63 4.36 4.91 -4.21
C ILE A 63 4.06 5.74 -2.97
N LEU A 64 3.07 5.30 -2.19
CA LEU A 64 2.76 5.86 -0.89
C LEU A 64 3.56 5.11 0.17
N GLN A 65 4.28 5.83 1.02
CA GLN A 65 4.93 5.28 2.21
C GLN A 65 4.03 5.51 3.43
N ILE A 66 3.72 4.44 4.15
CA ILE A 66 2.78 4.45 5.28
C ILE A 66 3.49 3.89 6.52
N CYS A 67 3.29 4.54 7.67
CA CYS A 67 3.85 4.08 8.95
C CYS A 67 3.00 2.96 9.51
N GLU A 68 3.50 1.72 9.50
CA GLU A 68 2.74 0.52 9.91
C GLU A 68 2.18 0.66 11.33
N THR A 69 2.97 1.21 12.26
CA THR A 69 2.56 1.36 13.67
C THR A 69 1.29 2.20 13.87
N LYS A 70 0.91 3.05 12.91
CA LYS A 70 -0.31 3.86 12.97
C LYS A 70 -1.58 3.11 12.60
N ILE A 71 -1.45 2.04 11.82
CA ILE A 71 -2.57 1.26 11.28
C ILE A 71 -2.44 -0.23 11.63
N LYS A 72 -1.59 -0.55 12.61
CA LYS A 72 -1.19 -1.93 12.96
C LYS A 72 -2.37 -2.84 13.33
N GLU A 73 -3.42 -2.29 13.92
CA GLU A 73 -4.58 -3.05 14.39
C GLU A 73 -5.39 -3.66 13.25
N ASN A 74 -5.27 -3.09 12.05
CA ASN A 74 -6.00 -3.51 10.85
C ASN A 74 -5.09 -4.20 9.82
N ILE A 75 -3.82 -4.44 10.15
CA ILE A 75 -2.88 -5.12 9.26
C ILE A 75 -2.77 -6.59 9.62
N ARG A 76 -2.84 -7.44 8.61
CA ARG A 76 -2.44 -8.86 8.70
C ARG A 76 -1.27 -9.10 7.77
N TRP A 77 -0.32 -9.90 8.23
CA TRP A 77 0.80 -10.37 7.41
C TRP A 77 0.47 -11.77 6.92
N GLU A 78 0.24 -11.91 5.62
CA GLU A 78 -0.26 -13.14 5.02
C GLU A 78 0.66 -13.60 3.89
N ILE A 79 0.78 -14.92 3.70
CA ILE A 79 1.62 -15.49 2.66
C ILE A 79 0.91 -15.31 1.30
N SER A 80 1.61 -14.72 0.34
CA SER A 80 1.13 -14.58 -1.03
C SER A 80 1.59 -15.77 -1.90
N THR A 81 1.15 -15.81 -3.17
CA THR A 81 1.40 -16.91 -4.12
C THR A 81 2.88 -17.16 -4.42
N ASN A 82 3.75 -16.20 -4.14
CA ASN A 82 5.21 -16.33 -4.26
C ASN A 82 5.91 -16.78 -2.95
N ASN A 83 5.15 -17.31 -1.98
CA ASN A 83 5.64 -17.75 -0.68
C ASN A 83 6.32 -16.65 0.17
N GLN A 84 6.00 -15.37 -0.10
CA GLN A 84 6.46 -14.23 0.70
C GLN A 84 5.32 -13.64 1.52
N LEU A 85 5.63 -13.09 2.69
CA LEU A 85 4.67 -12.36 3.52
C LEU A 85 4.43 -10.95 2.97
N PHE A 86 3.17 -10.61 2.73
CA PHE A 86 2.71 -9.27 2.38
C PHE A 86 1.84 -8.69 3.49
N PRO A 87 1.92 -7.38 3.75
CA PRO A 87 0.98 -6.70 4.61
C PRO A 87 -0.33 -6.45 3.85
N HIS A 88 -1.45 -6.87 4.44
CA HIS A 88 -2.80 -6.61 3.95
C HIS A 88 -3.55 -5.76 4.97
N LEU A 89 -4.11 -4.65 4.52
CA LEU A 89 -4.89 -3.76 5.38
C LEU A 89 -6.39 -4.04 5.19
N TYR A 90 -7.04 -4.46 6.26
CA TYR A 90 -8.48 -4.70 6.32
C TYR A 90 -9.19 -3.41 6.74
N GLY A 91 -9.82 -2.73 5.80
CA GLY A 91 -10.48 -1.44 6.03
C GLY A 91 -10.06 -0.39 5.01
N PHE A 92 -9.66 0.79 5.48
CA PHE A 92 -9.31 1.93 4.63
C PHE A 92 -8.03 2.61 5.09
N LEU A 93 -7.36 3.32 4.16
CA LEU A 93 -6.29 4.25 4.47
C LEU A 93 -6.85 5.66 4.62
N GLU A 94 -6.42 6.39 5.65
CA GLU A 94 -6.67 7.83 5.75
C GLU A 94 -5.50 8.61 5.16
N LEU A 95 -5.79 9.77 4.57
CA LEU A 95 -4.77 10.58 3.90
C LEU A 95 -3.61 10.95 4.84
N PHE A 96 -3.87 11.12 6.14
CA PHE A 96 -2.85 11.45 7.12
C PHE A 96 -1.92 10.27 7.49
N ASP A 97 -2.27 9.04 7.12
CA ASP A 97 -1.43 7.86 7.30
C ASP A 97 -0.26 7.85 6.31
N VAL A 98 -0.45 8.52 5.17
CA VAL A 98 0.57 8.69 4.13
C VAL A 98 1.66 9.64 4.64
N LYS A 99 2.89 9.11 4.78
CA LYS A 99 4.06 9.86 5.25
C LYS A 99 4.88 10.46 4.13
N LYS A 100 4.96 9.78 3.01
CA LYS A 100 5.69 10.25 1.83
C LYS A 100 5.01 9.71 0.58
N VAL A 101 5.06 10.48 -0.49
CA VAL A 101 4.67 10.06 -1.83
C VAL A 101 5.89 10.20 -2.73
N SER A 102 6.16 9.17 -3.53
CA SER A 102 7.18 9.20 -4.57
C SER A 102 6.51 8.93 -5.92
N ASN A 103 6.86 9.70 -6.94
CA ASN A 103 6.45 9.42 -8.31
C ASN A 103 7.43 8.41 -8.93
N VAL A 104 6.90 7.49 -9.72
CA VAL A 104 7.68 6.69 -10.65
C VAL A 104 7.24 7.15 -12.03
N TYR A 105 8.16 7.80 -12.75
CA TYR A 105 7.96 8.24 -14.13
C TYR A 105 8.21 7.06 -15.06
#